data_AF-A0A645F931-F1
#
_entry.id   AF-A0A645F931-F1
#
_cell.length_a   1.000
_cell.length_b   1.000
_cell.length_c   1.000
_cell.angle_alpha   90.00
_cell.angle_beta   90.00
_cell.angle_gamma   90.00
#
_symmetry.space_group_name_H-M   'P 1'
#
loop_
_entity.id
_entity.type
_entity.pdbx_description
1 polymer ?
#
loop_
_entity_poly.entity_id
_entity_poly.type
_entity_poly.pdbx_seq_one_letter_code
_entity_poly.pdbx_strand_id
1 'polypeptide(L)' 'MGRYETSINLLNAGVISAYDCTTEALVTKLMYLLGEYNSPEEVKQRLSISICGEMTV' A
#
# COMPACT_ATOMS: atom_id res chain seq x y z
N MET A 1 -3.17 -9.93 -3.53
CA MET A 1 -3.39 -9.77 -4.99
C MET A 1 -3.12 -11.09 -5.71
N GLY A 2 -3.60 -11.25 -6.95
CA GLY A 2 -3.25 -12.40 -7.80
C GLY A 2 -4.19 -13.60 -7.73
N ARG A 3 -5.36 -13.48 -7.09
CA ARG A 3 -6.36 -14.57 -7.02
C ARG A 3 -7.28 -14.62 -8.24
N TYR A 4 -7.41 -13.50 -8.95
CA TYR A 4 -8.25 -13.37 -10.15
C TYR A 4 -7.42 -12.81 -11.29
N GLU A 5 -7.71 -13.24 -12.52
CA GLU A 5 -7.02 -12.78 -13.73
C GLU A 5 -7.03 -11.25 -13.87
N THR A 6 -8.16 -10.61 -13.53
CA THR A 6 -8.29 -9.14 -13.52
C THR A 6 -7.33 -8.45 -12.55
N SER A 7 -6.98 -9.11 -11.44
CA SER A 7 -6.03 -8.55 -10.47
C SER A 7 -4.57 -8.60 -10.95
N ILE A 8 -4.27 -9.46 -11.92
CA ILE A 8 -2.93 -9.54 -12.54
C ILE A 8 -2.69 -8.28 -13.39
N ASN A 9 -3.70 -7.82 -14.13
CA ASN A 9 -3.60 -6.59 -14.92
C ASN A 9 -3.35 -5.36 -14.04
N LEU A 10 -3.98 -5.30 -12.86
CA LEU A 10 -3.73 -4.22 -11.89
C LEU A 10 -2.30 -4.26 -11.35
N LEU A 11 -1.77 -5.45 -11.04
CA LEU A 11 -0.40 -5.62 -10.58
C LEU A 11 0.61 -5.20 -11.67
N ASN A 12 0.37 -5.60 -12.92
CA ASN A 12 1.19 -5.21 -14.07
C ASN A 12 1.14 -3.70 -14.34
N ALA A 13 0.03 -3.04 -14.03
CA ALA A 13 -0.12 -1.59 -14.11
C ALA A 13 0.55 -0.84 -12.93
N GLY A 14 1.15 -1.56 -11.97
CA GLY A 14 1.83 -0.98 -10.81
C GLY A 14 0.91 -0.63 -9.64
N VAL A 15 -0.32 -1.16 -9.61
CA VAL A 15 -1.24 -1.01 -8.47
C VAL A 15 -0.75 -1.83 -7.29
N ILE A 16 -0.81 -1.25 -6.09
CA ILE A 16 -0.31 -1.86 -4.86
C ILE A 16 -1.48 -2.35 -4.02
N SER A 17 -1.32 -3.52 -3.40
CA SER A 17 -2.28 -4.10 -2.48
C SER A 17 -2.18 -3.43 -1.12
N ALA A 18 -3.31 -2.94 -0.59
CA ALA A 18 -3.42 -2.44 0.77
C ALA A 18 -3.73 -3.52 1.83
N TYR A 19 -3.82 -4.78 1.40
CA TYR A 19 -4.06 -5.95 2.25
C TYR A 19 -5.35 -5.86 3.08
N ASP A 20 -5.24 -5.96 4.41
CA ASP A 20 -6.33 -5.95 5.39
C ASP A 20 -6.51 -4.58 6.08
N CYS A 21 -5.81 -3.55 5.58
CA CYS A 21 -5.89 -2.20 6.13
C CYS A 21 -7.27 -1.57 5.88
N THR A 22 -7.77 -0.78 6.83
CA THR A 22 -8.98 0.03 6.61
C THR A 22 -8.70 1.15 5.61
N THR A 23 -9.74 1.63 4.95
CA THR A 23 -9.62 2.71 3.96
C THR A 23 -9.07 4.00 4.58
N GLU A 24 -9.51 4.33 5.79
CA GLU A 24 -9.13 5.51 6.55
C GLU A 24 -7.67 5.43 6.99
N ALA A 25 -7.24 4.26 7.47
CA ALA A 25 -5.85 4.02 7.85
C ALA A 25 -4.92 4.07 6.64
N LEU A 26 -5.33 3.51 5.48
CA LEU A 26 -4.53 3.56 4.27
C LEU A 26 -4.36 4.99 3.75
N VAL A 27 -5.44 5.78 3.70
CA VAL A 27 -5.39 7.18 3.22
C VAL A 27 -4.48 8.01 4.12
N THR A 28 -4.63 7.91 5.44
CA THR A 28 -3.79 8.64 6.40
C THR A 28 -2.34 8.19 6.37
N LYS A 29 -2.08 6.88 6.28
CA LYS A 29 -0.73 6.32 6.10
C LYS A 29 -0.07 6.83 4.82
N LEU A 30 -0.79 6.88 3.71
CA LEU A 30 -0.28 7.40 2.45
C LEU A 30 0.07 8.89 2.55
N MET A 31 -0.81 9.71 3.14
CA MET A 31 -0.54 11.14 3.38
C MET A 31 0.71 11.34 4.24
N TYR A 32 0.85 10.56 5.31
CA TYR A 32 2.03 10.58 6.18
C TYR A 32 3.31 10.21 5.42
N LEU A 33 3.32 9.07 4.71
CA LEU A 33 4.52 8.60 3.99
C LEU A 33 4.95 9.55 2.87
N LEU A 34 4.00 10.19 2.18
CA LEU A 34 4.30 11.20 1.16
C LEU A 34 4.89 12.50 1.74
N GLY A 35 4.61 12.81 3.00
CA GLY A 35 5.20 13.93 3.72
C GLY A 35 6.61 13.65 4.24
N GLU A 36 6.87 12.40 4.65
CA GLU A 36 8.16 11.99 5.23
C GLU A 36 9.22 11.59 4.19
N TYR A 37 8.81 11.05 3.04
CA TYR A 37 9.73 10.47 2.05
C TYR A 37 9.55 11.06 0.65
N ASN A 38 10.68 11.38 0.01
CA ASN A 38 10.70 11.96 -1.33
C ASN A 38 10.81 10.91 -2.45
N SER A 39 11.24 9.67 -2.14
CA SER A 39 11.36 8.60 -3.13
C SER A 39 10.05 7.81 -3.21
N PRO A 40 9.42 7.74 -4.40
CA PRO A 40 8.21 6.92 -4.60
C PRO A 40 8.45 5.45 -4.26
N GLU A 41 9.62 4.90 -4.61
CA GLU A 41 9.99 3.52 -4.31
C GLU A 41 10.01 3.26 -2.80
N GLU A 42 10.52 4.21 -2.02
CA GLU A 42 10.57 4.12 -0.56
C GLU A 42 9.17 4.18 0.05
N VAL A 43 8.30 5.06 -0.47
CA VAL A 43 6.88 5.12 -0.07
C VAL A 43 6.18 3.80 -0.38
N LYS A 44 6.39 3.21 -1.56
CA LYS A 44 5.80 1.92 -1.96
C LYS A 44 6.25 0.78 -1.05
N GLN A 45 7.53 0.74 -0.68
CA GLN A 45 8.06 -0.26 0.23
C GLN A 45 7.43 -0.12 1.63
N ARG A 46 7.38 1.11 2.16
CA ARG A 46 6.81 1.36 3.49
C ARG A 46 5.29 1.20 3.57
N LEU A 47 4.57 1.40 2.46
CA LEU A 47 3.13 1.17 2.43
C LEU A 47 2.77 -0.27 2.81
N SER A 48 3.65 -1.23 2.48
CA SER A 48 3.47 -2.66 2.75
C SER A 48 3.90 -3.10 4.16
N ILE A 49 4.44 -2.20 4.98
CA ILE A 49 4.94 -2.51 6.33
C ILE A 49 4.00 -1.92 7.37
N SER A 50 3.52 -2.72 8.34
CA SER A 50 2.70 -2.23 9.45
C SER A 50 3.46 -1.24 10.33
N ILE A 51 2.92 -0.05 10.58
CA ILE A 51 3.57 1.01 11.37
C ILE A 51 3.06 0.99 12.82
N CYS A 52 1.75 0.86 13.01
CA CYS A 52 1.09 0.91 14.32
C CYS A 52 0.01 -0.16 14.49
N GLY A 53 0.05 -1.22 13.69
CA GLY A 53 -0.94 -2.31 13.74
C GLY A 53 -2.16 -2.06 12.87
N GLU A 54 -2.06 -1.15 11.89
CA GLU A 54 -3.12 -0.86 10.93
C GLU A 54 -3.35 -2.00 9.90
N MET A 55 -2.40 -2.93 9.82
CA MET A 55 -2.44 -4.12 8.97
C MET A 55 -1.73 -5.29 9.66
N THR A 56 -2.15 -6.52 9.34
CA THR A 56 -1.67 -7.77 9.96
C THR A 56 -0.81 -8.62 9.04
N VAL A 57 -0.92 -8.43 7.72
CA VAL A 57 -0.35 -9.34 6.71
C VAL A 57 1.17 -9.40 6.71
#